data_AF-A0A5J4PS26-F1
#
_entry.id   AF-A0A5J4PS26-F1
#
_cell.length_a   1.000
_cell.length_b   1.000
_cell.length_c   1.000
_cell.angle_alpha   90.00
_cell.angle_beta   90.00
_cell.angle_gamma   90.00
#
_symmetry.space_group_name_H-M   'P 1'
#
loop_
_entity.id
_entity.type
_entity.pdbx_description
1 polymer ?
#
loop_
_entity_poly.entity_id
_entity_poly.type
_entity_poly.pdbx_seq_one_letter_code
_entity_poly.pdbx_strand_id
1 'polypeptide(L)' 'RKICAIVKLKTRVNGHKATITDDYQNLKDIVIAKRQEEIIQKWIRDKQQRTYIRINDNWKNCSFKYPGWIKE' A
#
# COMPACT_ATOMS: atom_id res chain seq x y z
N ARG A 1 18.59 -17.56 -42.41
CA ARG A 1 18.69 -16.16 -42.89
C ARG A 1 19.07 -15.27 -41.71
N LYS A 2 20.16 -14.50 -41.78
CA LYS A 2 20.51 -13.53 -40.74
C LYS A 2 19.95 -12.17 -41.14
N ILE A 3 19.17 -11.55 -40.26
CA ILE A 3 18.63 -10.21 -40.44
C ILE A 3 19.47 -9.29 -39.57
N CYS A 4 20.09 -8.29 -40.17
CA CYS A 4 20.87 -7.27 -39.48
C CYS A 4 20.14 -5.93 -39.57
N ALA A 5 19.96 -5.27 -38.41
CA ALA A 5 19.41 -3.93 -38.33
C ALA A 5 20.49 -2.97 -37.84
N ILE A 6 20.65 -1.85 -38.55
CA ILE A 6 21.50 -0.74 -38.12
C ILE A 6 20.56 0.34 -37.60
N VAL A 7 20.68 0.66 -36.32
CA VAL A 7 19.84 1.69 -35.67
C VAL A 7 20.69 2.88 -35.25
N LYS A 8 20.22 4.09 -35.56
CA LYS A 8 20.82 5.35 -35.12
C LYS A 8 19.94 5.99 -34.05
N LEU A 9 20.47 6.10 -32.84
CA LEU A 9 19.83 6.85 -31.78
C LEU A 9 19.83 8.34 -32.14
N LYS A 10 18.64 8.92 -32.35
CA LYS A 10 18.51 10.35 -32.71
C LYS A 10 18.50 11.26 -31.49
N THR A 11 17.77 10.87 -30.44
CA THR A 11 17.62 11.64 -29.21
C THR A 11 17.40 10.69 -28.04
N ARG A 12 17.96 11.04 -26.87
CA ARG A 12 17.76 10.33 -25.61
C ARG A 12 17.11 11.30 -24.64
N VAL A 13 15.87 11.04 -24.26
CA VAL A 13 15.20 11.80 -23.20
C VAL A 13 15.63 11.19 -21.88
N ASN A 14 16.24 11.99 -21.00
CA ASN A 14 16.54 11.54 -19.65
C ASN A 14 15.23 11.40 -18.87
N GLY A 15 15.11 10.31 -18.10
CA GLY A 15 13.92 10.07 -17.29
C GLY A 15 13.65 11.26 -16.37
N HIS A 16 12.40 11.69 -16.33
CA HIS A 16 11.96 12.78 -15.44
C HIS A 16 12.41 12.48 -14.02
N LYS A 17 13.22 13.37 -13.44
CA LYS A 17 13.63 13.26 -12.05
C LYS A 17 12.51 13.86 -11.23
N ALA A 18 11.77 13.01 -10.52
CA ALA A 18 10.64 13.46 -9.71
C ALA A 18 11.11 14.58 -8.76
N THR A 19 10.57 15.78 -8.96
CA THR A 19 10.98 16.98 -8.23
C THR A 19 9.77 17.48 -7.45
N ILE A 20 9.97 17.88 -6.19
CA ILE A 20 8.86 18.25 -5.29
C ILE A 20 7.98 19.36 -5.89
N THR A 21 8.53 20.25 -6.70
CA THR A 21 7.78 21.33 -7.36
C THR A 21 6.81 20.84 -8.43
N ASP A 22 7.18 19.82 -9.21
CA ASP A 22 6.39 19.36 -10.36
C ASP A 22 5.47 18.20 -9.98
N ASP A 23 5.88 17.38 -9.01
CA ASP A 23 5.19 16.15 -8.60
C ASP A 23 4.50 16.27 -7.23
N TYR A 24 4.39 17.50 -6.69
CA TYR A 24 3.84 17.76 -5.36
C TYR A 24 2.48 17.09 -5.17
N GLN A 25 1.59 17.22 -6.16
CA GLN A 25 0.23 16.70 -6.07
C GLN A 25 0.22 15.17 -5.90
N ASN A 26 0.99 14.47 -6.72
CA ASN A 26 1.10 13.01 -6.68
C ASN A 26 1.73 12.55 -5.35
N LEU A 27 2.81 13.20 -4.93
CA LEU A 27 3.49 12.88 -3.67
C LEU A 27 2.58 13.14 -2.46
N LYS A 28 1.84 14.25 -2.48
CA LYS A 28 0.86 14.59 -1.45
C LYS A 28 -0.22 13.51 -1.35
N ASP A 29 -0.77 13.08 -2.48
CA ASP A 29 -1.84 12.07 -2.49
C ASP A 29 -1.35 10.72 -1.94
N ILE A 30 -0.13 10.30 -2.32
CA ILE A 30 0.51 9.08 -1.77
C ILE A 30 0.69 9.20 -0.25
N VAL A 31 1.21 10.32 0.24
CA VAL A 31 1.44 10.53 1.68
C VAL A 31 0.12 10.60 2.45
N ILE A 32 -0.90 11.25 1.89
CA ILE A 32 -2.24 11.32 2.48
C ILE A 32 -2.83 9.92 2.60
N ALA A 33 -2.81 9.13 1.52
CA ALA A 33 -3.33 7.78 1.51
C ALA A 33 -2.63 6.91 2.58
N LYS A 34 -1.30 6.99 2.68
CA LYS A 34 -0.53 6.26 3.70
C LYS A 34 -0.92 6.67 5.12
N ARG A 35 -1.07 7.97 5.41
CA ARG A 35 -1.46 8.45 6.75
C ARG A 35 -2.89 8.06 7.11
N GLN A 36 -3.81 8.12 6.15
CA GLN A 36 -5.19 7.67 6.36
C GLN A 36 -5.21 6.17 6.71
N GLU A 37 -4.45 5.35 5.98
CA GLU A 37 -4.32 3.93 6.29
C GLU A 37 -3.76 3.73 7.70
N GLU A 38 -2.66 4.38 8.08
CA GLU A 38 -2.08 4.28 9.43
C GLU A 38 -3.08 4.60 10.55
N ILE A 39 -3.90 5.65 10.38
CA ILE A 39 -4.93 6.04 11.34
C ILE A 39 -6.01 4.96 11.44
N ILE A 40 -6.48 4.43 10.30
CA ILE A 40 -7.49 3.36 10.27
C ILE A 40 -6.94 2.10 10.95
N GLN A 41 -5.70 1.70 10.66
CA GLN A 41 -5.04 0.53 11.26
C GLN A 41 -4.90 0.67 12.78
N LYS A 42 -4.61 1.88 13.27
CA LYS A 42 -4.57 2.17 14.71
C LYS A 42 -5.97 2.12 15.33
N TRP A 43 -6.94 2.79 14.71
CA TRP A 43 -8.31 2.85 15.19
C TRP A 43 -8.96 1.45 15.29
N ILE A 44 -8.72 0.58 14.30
CA ILE A 44 -9.21 -0.80 14.31
C ILE A 44 -8.67 -1.57 15.52
N ARG A 45 -7.35 -1.48 15.78
CA ARG A 45 -6.72 -2.15 16.94
C ARG A 45 -7.24 -1.61 18.27
N ASP A 46 -7.37 -0.29 18.40
CA ASP A 46 -7.88 0.34 19.62
C ASP A 46 -9.34 -0.06 19.90
N LYS A 47 -10.18 -0.16 18.86
CA LYS A 47 -11.57 -0.62 18.98
C LYS A 47 -11.66 -2.11 19.30
N GLN A 48 -10.85 -2.95 18.67
CA GLN A 48 -10.81 -4.39 18.96
C GLN A 48 -10.53 -4.68 20.44
N GLN A 49 -9.64 -3.91 21.07
CA GLN A 49 -9.30 -4.09 22.49
C GLN A 49 -10.47 -3.71 23.42
N ARG A 50 -11.15 -2.60 23.12
CA ARG A 50 -12.21 -2.04 23.99
C ARG A 50 -13.57 -2.69 23.79
N THR A 51 -13.83 -3.27 22.63
CA THR A 51 -15.12 -3.87 22.30
C THR A 51 -15.13 -5.36 22.67
N TYR A 52 -16.23 -5.81 23.26
CA TYR A 52 -16.47 -7.24 23.46
C TYR A 52 -16.73 -7.90 22.11
N ILE A 53 -15.92 -8.92 21.79
CA ILE A 53 -15.99 -9.65 20.52
C ILE A 53 -16.09 -11.14 20.86
N ARG A 54 -17.10 -11.81 20.30
CA ARG A 54 -17.28 -13.26 20.39
C ARG A 54 -17.28 -13.84 19.00
N ILE A 55 -16.35 -14.75 18.73
CA ILE A 55 -16.25 -15.48 17.47
C ILE A 55 -16.77 -16.89 17.70
N ASN A 56 -17.63 -17.37 16.81
CA ASN A 56 -18.13 -18.73 16.86
C ASN A 56 -16.97 -19.72 16.63
N ASP A 57 -16.95 -20.81 17.40
CA ASP A 57 -15.86 -21.80 17.41
C ASP A 57 -15.53 -22.35 16.02
N ASN A 58 -16.52 -22.47 15.13
CA ASN A 58 -16.34 -22.95 13.75
C ASN A 58 -15.45 -22.04 12.90
N TRP A 59 -15.27 -20.77 13.30
CA TRP A 59 -14.58 -19.73 12.54
C TRP A 59 -13.27 -19.28 13.21
N LYS A 60 -12.87 -19.93 14.31
CA LYS A 60 -11.58 -19.67 14.97
C LYS A 60 -10.36 -20.07 14.12
N ASN A 61 -10.54 -20.94 13.12
CA ASN A 61 -9.45 -21.36 12.23
C ASN A 61 -9.25 -20.45 11.01
N CYS A 62 -9.92 -19.30 10.94
CA CYS A 62 -9.77 -18.38 9.82
C CYS A 62 -8.50 -17.50 9.94
N SER A 63 -7.87 -17.20 8.80
CA SER A 63 -6.77 -16.24 8.72
C SER A 63 -7.29 -14.81 8.78
N PHE A 64 -7.28 -14.20 9.96
CA PHE A 64 -7.70 -12.81 10.11
C PHE A 64 -6.60 -11.83 9.71
N LYS A 65 -6.98 -10.75 9.02
CA LYS A 65 -6.05 -9.67 8.61
C LYS A 65 -5.40 -8.95 9.80
N TYR A 66 -6.11 -8.82 10.91
CA TYR A 66 -5.63 -8.17 12.12
C TYR A 66 -5.40 -9.23 13.21
N PRO A 67 -4.32 -9.15 14.01
CA PRO A 67 -4.15 -10.05 15.15
C PRO A 67 -5.09 -9.68 16.30
N GLY A 68 -5.36 -10.62 17.21
CA GLY A 68 -6.11 -10.35 18.45
C GLY A 68 -7.64 -10.52 18.37
N TRP A 69 -8.16 -11.09 17.28
CA TRP A 69 -9.58 -11.46 17.17
C TRP A 69 -9.97 -12.64 18.06
N ILE A 70 -9.05 -13.60 18.23
CA ILE A 70 -9.21 -14.74 19.12
C ILE A 70 -8.42 -14.39 20.38
N LYS A 71 -9.14 -14.21 21.49
CA LYS A 71 -8.55 -14.07 22.82
C LYS A 71 -8.40 -15.50 23.35
N GLU A 72 -7.18 -15.89 23.76
CA GLU A 72 -6.95 -17.14 24.51
C GLU A 72 -7.74 -17.14 25.82
#